data_AF-M3HQN1-F1
#
_entry.id   AF-M3HQN1-F1
#
_cell.length_a   1.000
_cell.length_b   1.000
_cell.length_c   1.000
_cell.angle_alpha   90.00
_cell.angle_beta   90.00
_cell.angle_gamma   90.00
#
_symmetry.space_group_name_H-M   'P 1'
#
loop_
_entity.id
_entity.type
_entity.pdbx_description
1 polymer ?
#
loop_
_entity_poly.entity_id
_entity_poly.type
_entity_poly.pdbx_seq_one_letter_code
_entity_poly.pdbx_strand_id
1 'polypeptide(L)'
;MLVYMNSSQFFYKDKDREESLQILGMILELIEKCYVFGKYFFIDAFNSEEHPFLLRKGFELMGTGMDAENVSNILKRYIISGNYEGKELLERIIILEGMEAIQRELLISVFLERVASYFGESYQKKFWDFVNQKKKRSMEFF
;
A
#
# COMPACT_ATOMS: atom_id res chain seq x y z
N MET A 1 3.96 -14.31 6.76
CA MET A 1 4.05 -12.90 7.22
C MET A 1 3.89 -12.81 8.75
N LEU A 2 2.86 -13.43 9.34
CA LEU A 2 2.61 -13.42 10.78
C LEU A 2 3.66 -14.11 11.68
N VAL A 3 4.50 -15.01 11.13
CA VAL A 3 5.45 -15.80 11.95
C VAL A 3 6.63 -14.97 12.49
N TYR A 4 6.92 -13.82 11.89
CA TYR A 4 8.05 -12.96 12.28
C TYR A 4 7.64 -11.61 12.89
N MET A 5 6.33 -11.32 12.94
CA MET A 5 5.80 -10.09 13.53
C MET A 5 5.14 -10.46 14.86
N ASN A 6 5.48 -9.74 15.92
CA ASN A 6 4.89 -10.00 17.23
C ASN A 6 3.39 -9.68 17.15
N SER A 7 2.52 -10.61 17.55
CA SER A 7 1.07 -10.46 17.41
C SER A 7 0.52 -9.22 18.14
N SER A 8 1.26 -8.72 19.14
CA SER A 8 0.98 -7.45 19.83
C SER A 8 1.12 -6.20 18.95
N GLN A 9 1.77 -6.29 17.78
CA GLN A 9 1.99 -5.13 16.90
C GLN A 9 0.76 -4.81 16.02
N PHE A 10 -0.16 -5.77 15.86
CA PHE A 10 -1.37 -5.63 15.02
C PHE A 10 -2.58 -5.05 15.76
N PHE A 11 -2.37 -4.42 16.91
CA PHE A 11 -3.42 -3.70 17.62
C PHE A 11 -3.52 -2.26 17.11
N TYR A 12 -4.37 -2.04 16.10
CA TYR A 12 -4.68 -0.72 15.60
C TYR A 12 -5.82 -0.09 16.38
N LYS A 13 -5.67 1.18 16.77
CA LYS A 13 -6.79 2.00 17.24
C LYS A 13 -7.57 2.52 16.04
N ASP A 14 -8.84 2.88 16.23
CA ASP A 14 -9.64 3.47 15.16
C ASP A 14 -9.02 4.75 14.59
N LYS A 15 -8.32 5.52 15.43
CA LYS A 15 -7.55 6.69 14.98
C LYS A 15 -6.41 6.30 14.03
N ASP A 16 -5.68 5.23 14.33
CA ASP A 16 -4.59 4.74 13.46
C ASP A 16 -5.12 4.33 12.09
N ARG A 17 -6.27 3.64 12.08
CA ARG A 17 -6.98 3.22 10.86
C ARG A 17 -7.41 4.43 10.05
N GLU A 18 -8.10 5.38 10.67
CA GLU A 18 -8.61 6.60 10.02
C GLU A 18 -7.47 7.39 9.37
N GLU A 19 -6.37 7.62 10.10
CA GLU A 19 -5.22 8.35 9.55
C GLU A 19 -4.53 7.57 8.41
N SER A 20 -4.49 6.24 8.48
CA SER A 20 -3.90 5.39 7.44
C SER A 20 -4.70 5.38 6.13
N LEU A 21 -5.96 5.81 6.12
CA LEU A 21 -6.75 5.94 4.89
C LEU A 21 -6.12 6.94 3.90
N GLN A 22 -5.34 7.92 4.38
CA GLN A 22 -4.62 8.84 3.51
C GLN A 22 -3.60 8.11 2.64
N ILE A 23 -2.81 7.21 3.24
CA ILE A 23 -1.84 6.36 2.53
C ILE A 23 -2.56 5.41 1.57
N LEU A 24 -3.69 4.83 1.98
CA LEU A 24 -4.51 4.02 1.08
C LEU A 24 -4.97 4.81 -0.16
N GLY A 25 -5.46 6.04 0.04
CA GLY A 25 -5.86 6.92 -1.05
C GLY A 25 -4.72 7.20 -2.02
N MET A 26 -3.53 7.52 -1.51
CA MET A 26 -2.33 7.73 -2.32
C MET A 26 -1.95 6.47 -3.12
N ILE A 27 -1.94 5.29 -2.47
CA ILE A 27 -1.58 4.03 -3.14
C ILE A 27 -2.58 3.68 -4.24
N LEU A 28 -3.89 3.90 -4.03
CA LEU A 28 -4.91 3.71 -5.06
C LEU A 28 -4.64 4.57 -6.30
N GLU A 29 -4.32 5.85 -6.11
CA GLU A 29 -3.97 6.77 -7.20
C GLU A 29 -2.70 6.31 -7.95
N LEU A 30 -1.71 5.77 -7.24
CA LEU A 30 -0.48 5.27 -7.86
C LEU A 30 -0.73 3.99 -8.67
N ILE A 31 -1.56 3.07 -8.16
CA ILE A 31 -1.97 1.87 -8.90
C ILE A 31 -2.68 2.26 -10.21
N GLU A 32 -3.61 3.20 -10.14
CA GLU A 32 -4.33 3.72 -11.31
C GLU A 32 -3.38 4.37 -12.32
N LYS A 33 -2.46 5.24 -11.87
CA LYS A 33 -1.45 5.85 -12.74
C LYS A 33 -0.55 4.80 -13.40
N CYS A 34 -0.09 3.79 -12.65
CA CYS A 34 0.71 2.70 -13.21
C CYS A 34 -0.06 1.88 -14.24
N TYR A 35 -1.36 1.70 -14.05
CA TYR A 35 -2.24 1.01 -15.00
C TYR A 35 -2.43 1.83 -16.28
N VAL A 36 -2.68 3.14 -16.17
CA VAL A 36 -2.94 4.04 -17.31
C VAL A 36 -1.69 4.33 -18.12
N PHE A 37 -0.59 4.68 -17.44
CA PHE A 37 0.65 5.12 -18.11
C PHE A 37 1.64 3.99 -18.38
N GLY A 38 1.42 2.81 -17.78
CA GLY A 38 2.39 1.72 -17.74
C GLY A 38 3.40 1.91 -16.61
N LYS A 39 3.60 0.85 -15.82
CA LYS A 39 4.41 0.90 -14.58
C LYS A 39 5.85 1.38 -14.77
N TYR A 40 6.53 0.97 -15.85
CA TYR A 40 7.93 1.36 -16.09
C TYR A 40 8.07 2.82 -16.49
N PHE A 41 7.16 3.32 -17.34
CA PHE A 41 7.12 4.74 -17.67
C PHE A 41 6.84 5.59 -16.43
N PHE A 42 5.92 5.13 -15.58
CA PHE A 42 5.61 5.83 -14.34
C PHE A 42 6.77 5.81 -13.33
N ILE A 43 7.50 4.70 -13.21
CA ILE A 43 8.70 4.58 -12.35
C ILE A 43 9.74 5.63 -12.73
N ASP A 44 10.03 5.80 -14.02
CA ASP A 44 11.04 6.76 -14.49
C ASP A 44 10.62 8.22 -14.23
N ALA A 45 9.31 8.49 -14.21
CA ALA A 45 8.74 9.81 -13.92
C ALA A 45 8.46 10.06 -12.42
N PHE A 46 8.63 9.04 -11.57
CA PHE A 46 8.25 9.12 -10.16
C PHE A 46 9.26 9.97 -9.38
N ASN A 47 8.88 11.20 -9.05
CA ASN A 47 9.71 12.05 -8.19
C ASN A 47 9.66 11.55 -6.74
N SER A 48 10.74 10.96 -6.29
CA SER A 48 10.72 10.16 -5.08
C SER A 48 10.70 10.97 -3.77
N GLU A 49 11.27 12.17 -3.69
CA GLU A 49 11.66 12.79 -2.41
C GLU A 49 10.50 13.04 -1.42
N GLU A 50 9.29 13.31 -1.92
CA GLU A 50 8.10 13.60 -1.10
C GLU A 50 7.38 12.36 -0.56
N HIS A 51 7.80 11.15 -0.97
CA HIS A 51 7.11 9.91 -0.63
C HIS A 51 7.76 9.16 0.54
N PRO A 52 6.99 8.35 1.29
CA PRO A 52 7.52 7.51 2.36
C PRO A 52 8.66 6.61 1.88
N PHE A 53 9.70 6.44 2.71
CA PHE A 53 10.90 5.66 2.37
C PHE A 53 10.58 4.30 1.72
N LEU A 54 9.64 3.55 2.30
CA LEU A 54 9.30 2.20 1.83
C LEU A 54 8.73 2.21 0.39
N LEU A 55 7.93 3.23 0.05
CA LEU A 55 7.35 3.41 -1.27
C LEU A 55 8.44 3.75 -2.30
N ARG A 56 9.32 4.71 -1.96
CA ARG A 56 10.49 5.07 -2.80
C ARG A 56 11.35 3.86 -3.08
N LYS A 57 11.68 3.12 -2.02
CA LYS A 57 12.48 1.90 -2.12
C LYS A 57 11.81 0.85 -3.00
N GLY A 58 10.49 0.71 -2.92
CA GLY A 58 9.73 -0.19 -3.79
C GLY A 58 9.90 0.15 -5.28
N PHE A 59 9.67 1.40 -5.65
CA PHE A 59 9.83 1.84 -7.04
C PHE A 59 11.28 1.79 -7.52
N GLU A 60 12.26 2.15 -6.68
CA GLU A 60 13.68 2.00 -7.01
C GLU A 60 14.03 0.55 -7.36
N LEU A 61 13.60 -0.42 -6.54
CA LEU A 61 13.88 -1.84 -6.79
C LEU A 61 13.16 -2.36 -8.03
N MET A 62 11.94 -1.90 -8.29
CA MET A 62 11.24 -2.23 -9.53
C MET A 62 11.93 -1.64 -10.77
N GLY A 63 12.43 -0.41 -10.68
CA GLY A 63 13.14 0.27 -11.77
C GLY A 63 14.45 -0.41 -12.17
N THR A 64 15.09 -1.16 -11.27
CA THR A 64 16.25 -2.00 -11.62
C THR A 64 15.89 -3.30 -12.32
N GLY A 65 14.59 -3.59 -12.51
CA GLY A 65 14.12 -4.83 -13.12
C GLY A 65 14.05 -6.03 -12.16
N MET A 66 14.10 -5.79 -10.84
CA MET A 66 13.98 -6.86 -9.85
C MET A 66 12.58 -7.51 -9.89
N ASP A 67 12.50 -8.83 -9.70
CA ASP A 67 11.23 -9.56 -9.68
C ASP A 67 10.39 -9.29 -8.42
N ALA A 68 9.10 -9.62 -8.50
CA ALA A 68 8.13 -9.29 -7.46
C ALA A 68 8.35 -10.00 -6.13
N GLU A 69 8.97 -11.18 -6.15
CA GLU A 69 9.27 -11.89 -4.92
C GLU A 69 10.42 -11.22 -4.18
N ASN A 70 11.49 -10.88 -4.89
CA ASN A 70 12.64 -10.19 -4.29
C ASN A 70 12.30 -8.79 -3.79
N VAL A 71 11.54 -7.98 -4.56
CA VAL A 71 11.06 -6.67 -4.09
C VAL A 71 10.23 -6.83 -2.82
N SER A 72 9.23 -7.71 -2.83
CA SER A 72 8.35 -7.95 -1.67
C SER A 72 9.15 -8.42 -0.44
N ASN A 73 10.12 -9.32 -0.62
CA ASN A 73 10.95 -9.82 0.47
C ASN A 73 11.85 -8.73 1.08
N ILE A 74 12.44 -7.86 0.27
CA ILE A 74 13.27 -6.75 0.75
C ILE A 74 12.40 -5.74 1.53
N LEU A 75 11.25 -5.35 0.99
CA LEU A 75 10.35 -4.42 1.68
C LEU A 75 9.84 -5.00 3.00
N LYS A 76 9.48 -6.29 3.04
CA LYS A 76 9.11 -6.99 4.29
C LYS A 76 10.22 -6.93 5.33
N ARG A 77 11.49 -7.13 4.92
CA ARG A 77 12.64 -7.04 5.83
C ARG A 77 12.77 -5.66 6.45
N TYR A 78 12.58 -4.58 5.68
CA TYR A 78 12.55 -3.21 6.22
C TYR A 78 11.46 -3.01 7.27
N ILE A 79 10.26 -3.54 7.03
CA ILE A 79 9.15 -3.43 7.99
C ILE A 79 9.49 -4.18 9.28
N ILE A 80 9.97 -5.42 9.17
CA ILE A 80 10.33 -6.26 10.32
C ILE A 80 11.48 -5.62 11.12
N SER A 81 12.54 -5.18 10.45
CA SER A 81 13.70 -4.58 11.12
C SER A 81 13.42 -3.22 11.73
N GLY A 82 12.42 -2.50 11.22
CA GLY A 82 12.03 -1.18 11.72
C GLY A 82 11.18 -1.22 13.00
N ASN A 83 10.70 -2.39 13.42
CA ASN A 83 9.92 -2.60 14.64
C ASN A 83 8.74 -1.61 14.82
N TYR A 84 8.01 -1.37 13.72
CA TYR A 84 6.89 -0.44 13.70
C TYR A 84 5.65 -0.99 14.39
N GLU A 85 4.82 -0.10 14.93
CA GLU A 85 3.56 -0.44 15.60
C GLU A 85 2.44 0.53 15.21
N GLY A 86 1.18 0.14 15.46
CA GLY A 86 0.02 1.01 15.28
C GLY A 86 -0.11 1.54 13.84
N LYS A 87 -0.38 2.85 13.72
CA LYS A 87 -0.50 3.54 12.42
C LYS A 87 0.68 3.29 11.50
N GLU A 88 1.91 3.41 12.03
CA GLU A 88 3.12 3.31 11.23
C GLU A 88 3.24 1.93 10.56
N LEU A 89 2.93 0.87 11.31
CA LEU A 89 2.90 -0.49 10.77
C LEU A 89 1.82 -0.63 9.69
N LEU A 90 0.60 -0.14 9.96
CA LEU A 90 -0.51 -0.23 9.03
C LEU A 90 -0.20 0.48 7.70
N GLU A 91 0.34 1.70 7.74
CA GLU A 91 0.74 2.43 6.53
C GLU A 91 1.78 1.68 5.69
N ARG A 92 2.74 1.02 6.35
CA ARG A 92 3.78 0.23 5.66
C ARG A 92 3.22 -1.05 5.06
N ILE A 93 2.23 -1.67 5.70
CA ILE A 93 1.50 -2.80 5.13
C ILE A 93 0.71 -2.37 3.89
N ILE A 94 0.01 -1.23 3.95
CA ILE A 94 -0.72 -0.67 2.80
C ILE A 94 0.24 -0.42 1.63
N ILE A 95 1.41 0.19 1.90
CA ILE A 95 2.45 0.40 0.89
C ILE A 95 2.93 -0.93 0.32
N LEU A 96 3.24 -1.93 1.16
CA LEU A 96 3.71 -3.24 0.71
C LEU A 96 2.70 -3.93 -0.21
N GLU A 97 1.43 -3.99 0.20
CA GLU A 97 0.35 -4.58 -0.63
C GLU A 97 0.16 -3.78 -1.93
N GLY A 98 0.33 -2.46 -1.87
CA GLY A 98 0.28 -1.58 -3.03
C GLY A 98 1.39 -1.86 -4.04
N MET A 99 2.63 -1.99 -3.56
CA MET A 99 3.77 -2.34 -4.40
C MET A 99 3.58 -3.72 -5.05
N GLU A 100 3.07 -4.68 -4.29
CA GLU A 100 2.79 -6.02 -4.82
C GLU A 100 1.68 -5.97 -5.90
N ALA A 101 0.65 -5.16 -5.69
CA ALA A 101 -0.42 -4.95 -6.65
C ALA A 101 0.08 -4.32 -7.96
N ILE A 102 0.92 -3.29 -7.89
CA ILE A 102 1.52 -2.65 -9.07
C ILE A 102 2.41 -3.64 -9.82
N GLN A 103 3.31 -4.33 -9.11
CA GLN A 103 4.32 -5.15 -9.76
C GLN A 103 3.74 -6.40 -10.41
N ARG A 104 2.77 -7.04 -9.74
CA ARG A 104 2.08 -8.25 -10.21
C ARG A 104 0.80 -7.97 -11.01
N GLU A 105 0.45 -6.71 -11.21
CA GLU A 105 -0.77 -6.29 -11.93
C GLU A 105 -2.03 -6.95 -11.36
N LEU A 106 -2.13 -6.95 -10.02
CA LEU A 106 -3.28 -7.54 -9.34
C LEU A 106 -4.56 -6.75 -9.65
N LEU A 107 -5.69 -7.45 -9.70
CA LEU A 107 -6.99 -6.81 -9.70
C LEU A 107 -7.13 -5.91 -8.47
N ILE A 108 -7.63 -4.70 -8.67
CA ILE A 108 -7.79 -3.70 -7.60
C ILE A 108 -8.68 -4.24 -6.45
N SER A 109 -9.64 -5.10 -6.75
CA SER A 109 -10.47 -5.78 -5.75
C SER A 109 -9.65 -6.67 -4.83
N VAL A 110 -8.67 -7.41 -5.37
CA VAL A 110 -7.79 -8.29 -4.59
C VAL A 110 -6.92 -7.46 -3.66
N PHE A 111 -6.33 -6.36 -4.16
CA PHE A 111 -5.58 -5.42 -3.32
C PHE A 111 -6.44 -4.87 -2.17
N LEU A 112 -7.65 -4.40 -2.48
CA LEU A 112 -8.55 -3.80 -1.50
C LEU A 112 -8.95 -4.79 -0.41
N GLU A 113 -9.30 -6.03 -0.76
CA GLU A 113 -9.64 -7.07 0.23
C GLU A 113 -8.45 -7.41 1.13
N ARG A 114 -7.24 -7.52 0.57
CA ARG A 114 -6.02 -7.75 1.35
C ARG A 114 -5.80 -6.63 2.36
N VAL A 115 -5.89 -5.37 1.93
CA VAL A 115 -5.72 -4.23 2.83
C VAL A 115 -6.85 -4.17 3.86
N ALA A 116 -8.10 -4.36 3.46
CA ALA A 116 -9.26 -4.35 4.34
C ALA A 116 -9.10 -5.35 5.50
N SER A 117 -8.50 -6.52 5.24
CA SER A 117 -8.23 -7.53 6.27
C SER A 117 -7.36 -7.00 7.42
N TYR A 118 -6.43 -6.09 7.16
CA TYR A 118 -5.60 -5.45 8.18
C TYR A 118 -6.33 -4.33 8.94
N PHE A 119 -7.40 -3.77 8.39
CA PHE A 119 -8.24 -2.81 9.10
C PHE A 119 -9.17 -3.51 10.11
N GLY A 120 -9.41 -4.82 9.95
CA GLY A 120 -10.21 -5.63 10.85
C GLY A 120 -11.72 -5.45 10.66
N GLU A 121 -12.49 -6.42 11.17
CA GLU A 121 -13.95 -6.53 10.96
C GLU A 121 -14.71 -5.28 11.43
N SER A 122 -14.36 -4.75 12.59
CA SER A 122 -15.05 -3.60 13.20
C SER A 122 -14.94 -2.31 12.38
N TYR A 123 -13.95 -2.21 11.48
CA TYR A 123 -13.68 -1.01 10.68
C TYR A 123 -14.11 -1.15 9.21
N GLN A 124 -14.59 -2.32 8.79
CA GLN A 124 -14.94 -2.61 7.38
C GLN A 124 -15.85 -1.56 6.75
N LYS A 125 -16.91 -1.13 7.47
CA LYS A 125 -17.85 -0.14 6.95
C LYS A 125 -17.14 1.17 6.55
N LYS A 126 -16.35 1.75 7.46
CA LYS A 126 -15.61 2.99 7.22
C LYS A 126 -14.59 2.85 6.09
N PHE A 127 -13.91 1.71 6.03
CA PHE A 127 -12.96 1.39 4.96
C PHE A 127 -13.65 1.43 3.59
N TRP A 128 -14.77 0.72 3.42
CA TRP A 128 -15.48 0.66 2.14
C TRP A 128 -16.18 1.98 1.79
N ASP A 129 -16.69 2.71 2.78
CA ASP A 129 -17.24 4.06 2.57
C ASP A 129 -16.16 4.99 1.98
N PHE A 130 -14.93 4.97 2.52
CA PHE A 130 -13.81 5.73 1.99
C PHE A 130 -13.46 5.32 0.54
N VAL A 131 -13.32 4.02 0.28
CA VAL A 131 -12.98 3.49 -1.06
C VAL A 131 -14.04 3.91 -2.09
N ASN A 132 -15.32 3.80 -1.74
CA ASN A 132 -16.41 4.18 -2.63
C ASN A 132 -16.43 5.69 -2.91
N GLN A 133 -16.14 6.52 -1.91
CA GLN A 133 -15.99 7.97 -2.10
C GLN A 133 -14.80 8.33 -3.00
N LYS A 134 -13.67 7.61 -2.88
CA LYS A 134 -12.51 7.81 -3.76
C LYS A 134 -12.81 7.40 -5.20
N LYS A 135 -13.47 6.26 -5.43
CA LYS A 135 -13.87 5.80 -6.76
C LYS A 135 -14.83 6.77 -7.47
N LYS A 136 -15.82 7.29 -6.75
CA LYS A 136 -16.74 8.32 -7.28
C LYS A 136 -15.98 9.55 -7.77
N ARG A 137 -15.03 10.05 -6.96
CA ARG A 137 -14.19 11.18 -7.33
C ARG A 137 -13.33 10.88 -8.56
N SER A 138 -12.72 9.70 -8.68
CA SER A 138 -11.91 9.38 -9.87
C SER A 138 -12.77 9.39 -11.15
N MET A 139 -14.00 8.87 -11.10
CA MET A 139 -14.94 8.88 -12.23
C MET A 139 -15.46 10.28 -12.61
N GLU A 140 -15.35 11.29 -11.73
CA GLU A 140 -15.77 12.67 -12.03
C GLU A 140 -14.70 13.47 -12.79
N PHE A 141 -13.47 12.97 -12.90
CA PHE A 141 -12.36 13.62 -13.60
C PHE A 141 -12.12 13.07 -15.02
N PHE A 142 -12.96 12.14 -15.49
CA PHE A 142 -13.00 11.61 -16.86
C PHE A 142 -14.29 12.03 -17.55
#